data_AF-A0AAJ0EEC3-F1
#
_entry.id   AF-A0AAJ0EEC3-F1
#
_cell.length_a   1.000
_cell.length_b   1.000
_cell.length_c   1.000
_cell.angle_alpha   90.00
_cell.angle_beta   90.00
_cell.angle_gamma   90.00
#
_symmetry.space_group_name_H-M   'P 1'
#
loop_
_entity.id
_entity.type
_entity.pdbx_description
1 polymer ?
#
loop_
_entity_poly.entity_id
_entity_poly.type
_entity_poly.pdbx_seq_one_letter_code
_entity_poly.pdbx_strand_id
1 'polypeptide(L)'
;MGCWLTLRIQECMLNPPTAIHHLSRDEVRRLLEISAWLNYDLSKAEKSETLGVLAAEMEQRTEDLQTGTPAGYFIRTSRCSPKGADGGNLQPINNMREALTKLVSSKRTVQALLGLYYQINQDAESTDNRLYFFPYYTHLDRLSEWHCYVKESHIVIISQSRFYQPNHAGITNDMLSKLVFQARRLWSRMAPDLDFKSCILDVYAEVLDPDFEVKLIEIYPWGAHSGSGSLLFHWLDDADILDTEQHDGTTVIRLVEPGEAKDLSRDDAFQSGRSGIIEDELRCLQERGLEWVLEEGKHAEFMGLPVPNGQYGLTTRKDGLEIFRKEEEGKGPEMKPRDHPRFLKLKRAYRAER
;
A
#
# COMPACT_ATOMS: atom_id res chain seq x y z
N MET A 1 8.70 12.27 -4.99
CA MET A 1 7.95 11.43 -5.95
C MET A 1 7.29 12.40 -6.89
N GLY A 2 7.87 12.56 -8.08
CA GLY A 2 7.31 13.44 -9.11
C GLY A 2 6.04 12.84 -9.73
N CYS A 3 5.57 13.49 -10.79
CA CYS A 3 4.46 13.10 -11.65
C CYS A 3 4.65 11.69 -12.26
N TRP A 4 4.47 10.63 -11.47
CA TRP A 4 4.52 9.25 -11.95
C TRP A 4 3.34 8.94 -12.87
N LEU A 5 2.33 9.80 -12.93
CA LEU A 5 1.14 9.59 -13.73
C LEU A 5 1.29 10.14 -15.16
N THR A 6 2.29 9.64 -15.91
CA THR A 6 2.43 9.96 -17.34
C THR A 6 1.26 9.38 -18.15
N LEU A 7 1.04 9.87 -19.38
CA LEU A 7 0.01 9.30 -20.27
C LEU A 7 0.19 7.79 -20.47
N ARG A 8 1.43 7.32 -20.60
CA ARG A 8 1.73 5.90 -20.77
C ARG A 8 1.34 5.08 -19.54
N ILE A 9 1.56 5.63 -18.34
CA ILE A 9 1.14 4.96 -17.10
C ILE A 9 -0.39 4.98 -16.98
N GLN A 10 -1.06 6.06 -17.37
CA GLN A 10 -2.52 6.13 -17.41
C GLN A 10 -3.14 5.07 -18.34
N GLU A 11 -2.56 4.83 -19.53
CA GLU A 11 -2.99 3.76 -20.46
C GLU A 11 -2.82 2.35 -19.88
N CYS A 12 -1.95 2.21 -18.87
CA CYS A 12 -1.70 0.96 -18.16
C CYS A 12 -2.65 0.78 -16.97
N MET A 13 -3.31 1.84 -16.49
CA MET A 13 -4.20 1.77 -15.34
C MET A 13 -5.51 1.06 -15.66
N LEU A 14 -6.09 0.42 -14.65
CA LEU A 14 -7.44 -0.14 -14.72
C LEU A 14 -8.45 0.98 -14.97
N ASN A 15 -8.36 2.03 -14.14
CA ASN A 15 -9.04 3.30 -14.35
C ASN A 15 -8.01 4.40 -14.10
N PRO A 16 -7.63 5.22 -15.09
CA PRO A 16 -6.87 6.45 -14.85
C PRO A 16 -7.75 7.49 -14.13
N PRO A 17 -7.17 8.48 -13.44
CA PRO A 17 -7.97 9.51 -12.81
C PRO A 17 -8.59 10.41 -13.87
N THR A 18 -9.86 10.77 -13.68
CA THR A 18 -10.60 11.66 -14.58
C THR A 18 -10.67 13.09 -14.07
N ALA A 19 -10.33 13.32 -12.80
CA ALA A 19 -10.18 14.65 -12.25
C ALA A 19 -9.00 14.69 -11.27
N ILE A 20 -8.29 15.82 -11.24
CA ILE A 20 -7.13 16.03 -10.37
C ILE A 20 -7.25 17.43 -9.76
N HIS A 21 -7.29 17.51 -8.43
CA HIS A 21 -7.24 18.78 -7.71
C HIS A 21 -5.84 19.03 -7.15
N HIS A 22 -5.29 20.22 -7.37
CA HIS A 22 -4.02 20.65 -6.81
C HIS A 22 -4.23 21.34 -5.45
N LEU A 23 -3.79 20.69 -4.37
CA LEU A 23 -3.96 21.19 -3.01
C LEU A 23 -3.04 22.39 -2.75
N SER A 24 -3.62 23.57 -2.59
CA SER A 24 -2.87 24.75 -2.18
C SER A 24 -2.38 24.62 -0.72
N ARG A 25 -1.36 25.40 -0.36
CA ARG A 25 -0.87 25.47 1.04
C ARG A 25 -1.99 25.81 2.03
N ASP A 26 -2.88 26.74 1.65
CA ASP A 26 -3.99 27.15 2.50
C ASP A 26 -5.02 26.03 2.67
N GLU A 27 -5.35 25.31 1.60
CA GLU A 27 -6.25 24.15 1.67
C GLU A 27 -5.68 23.05 2.58
N VAL A 28 -4.40 22.71 2.45
CA VAL A 28 -3.75 21.73 3.35
C VAL A 28 -3.82 22.19 4.80
N ARG A 29 -3.52 23.47 5.09
CA ARG A 29 -3.63 24.04 6.44
C ARG A 29 -5.05 23.94 6.99
N ARG A 30 -6.05 24.37 6.22
CA ARG A 30 -7.48 24.32 6.63
C ARG A 30 -7.96 22.89 6.87
N LEU A 31 -7.56 21.94 6.04
CA LEU A 31 -7.88 20.52 6.24
C LEU A 31 -7.31 20.00 7.56
N LEU A 32 -6.06 20.35 7.89
CA LEU A 32 -5.42 19.96 9.15
C LEU A 32 -6.11 20.58 10.37
N GLU A 33 -6.49 21.86 10.30
CA GLU A 33 -7.23 22.56 11.36
C GLU A 33 -8.60 21.91 11.60
N ILE A 34 -9.32 21.59 10.51
CA ILE A 34 -10.60 20.89 10.57
C ILE A 34 -10.43 19.48 11.17
N SER A 35 -9.43 18.71 10.71
CA SER A 35 -9.13 17.38 11.27
C SER A 35 -8.84 17.42 12.77
N ALA A 36 -8.06 18.40 13.24
CA ALA A 36 -7.73 18.57 14.64
C ALA A 36 -8.98 18.88 15.48
N TRP A 37 -9.85 19.76 14.98
CA TRP A 37 -11.13 20.08 15.66
C TRP A 37 -12.10 18.89 15.70
N LEU A 38 -12.19 18.14 14.61
CA LEU A 38 -13.07 16.98 14.49
C LEU A 38 -12.57 15.77 15.30
N ASN A 39 -11.25 15.69 15.55
CA ASN A 39 -10.58 14.51 16.10
C ASN A 39 -10.92 13.22 15.33
N TYR A 40 -10.86 13.31 13.99
CA TYR A 40 -11.16 12.21 13.07
C TYR A 40 -12.60 11.64 13.14
N ASP A 41 -13.51 12.33 13.81
CA ASP A 41 -14.90 11.90 13.97
C ASP A 41 -15.69 12.12 12.66
N LEU A 42 -16.03 11.01 12.00
CA LEU A 42 -16.75 11.00 10.74
C LEU A 42 -18.12 11.69 10.84
N SER A 43 -18.88 11.43 11.91
CA SER A 43 -20.21 12.00 12.10
C SER A 43 -20.19 13.51 12.32
N LYS A 44 -19.10 14.03 12.92
CA LYS A 44 -18.87 15.48 13.00
C LYS A 44 -18.41 16.04 11.65
N ALA A 45 -17.57 15.32 10.91
CA ALA A 45 -17.07 15.75 9.61
C ALA A 45 -18.23 15.97 8.62
N GLU A 46 -19.17 15.02 8.53
CA GLU A 46 -20.36 15.10 7.68
C GLU A 46 -21.21 16.36 7.93
N LYS A 47 -21.26 16.80 9.19
CA LYS A 47 -22.04 17.96 9.66
C LYS A 47 -21.25 19.28 9.68
N SER A 48 -19.96 19.25 9.35
CA SER A 48 -19.10 20.43 9.43
C SER A 48 -19.42 21.44 8.33
N GLU A 49 -19.89 22.62 8.72
CA GLU A 49 -20.14 23.74 7.79
C GLU A 49 -18.83 24.25 7.17
N THR A 50 -17.78 24.42 7.98
CA THR A 50 -16.45 24.84 7.52
C THR A 50 -15.89 23.91 6.44
N LEU A 51 -16.07 22.60 6.60
CA LEU A 51 -15.67 21.61 5.60
C LEU A 51 -16.51 21.71 4.33
N GLY A 52 -17.81 21.95 4.47
CA GLY A 52 -18.71 22.18 3.34
C GLY A 52 -18.34 23.39 2.50
N VAL A 53 -17.98 24.51 3.15
CA VAL A 53 -17.51 25.73 2.47
C VAL A 53 -16.22 25.47 1.70
N LEU A 54 -15.22 24.84 2.36
CA LEU A 54 -13.96 24.48 1.71
C LEU A 54 -14.18 23.53 0.52
N ALA A 55 -15.07 22.55 0.66
CA ALA A 55 -15.38 21.61 -0.41
C ALA A 55 -15.96 22.33 -1.64
N ALA A 56 -16.90 23.25 -1.45
CA ALA A 56 -17.50 24.02 -2.55
C ALA A 56 -16.46 24.89 -3.28
N GLU A 57 -15.56 25.54 -2.53
CA GLU A 57 -14.45 26.33 -3.10
C GLU A 57 -13.50 25.46 -3.95
N MET A 58 -13.15 24.26 -3.45
CA MET A 58 -12.27 23.33 -4.15
C MET A 58 -12.94 22.71 -5.39
N GLU A 59 -14.22 22.34 -5.29
CA GLU A 59 -14.99 21.75 -6.37
C GLU A 59 -15.15 22.70 -7.57
N GLN A 60 -15.31 24.01 -7.31
CA GLN A 60 -15.32 25.02 -8.37
C GLN A 60 -13.99 25.13 -9.14
N ARG A 61 -12.87 24.75 -8.51
CA ARG A 61 -11.52 24.77 -9.10
C ARG A 61 -11.07 23.42 -9.65
N THR A 62 -11.82 22.35 -9.39
CA THR A 62 -11.49 21.01 -9.89
C THR A 62 -12.20 20.78 -11.21
N GLU A 63 -11.45 20.89 -12.31
CA GLU A 63 -11.97 20.55 -13.64
C GLU A 63 -12.44 19.08 -13.68
N ASP A 64 -13.41 18.79 -14.54
CA ASP A 64 -14.02 17.48 -14.80
C ASP A 64 -14.79 16.82 -13.65
N LEU A 65 -14.57 17.21 -12.39
CA LEU A 65 -15.31 16.67 -11.25
C LEU A 65 -16.83 16.93 -11.37
N GLN A 66 -17.19 18.09 -11.96
CA GLN A 66 -18.57 18.50 -12.20
C GLN A 66 -19.31 17.62 -13.21
N THR A 67 -18.59 16.96 -14.12
CA THR A 67 -19.21 16.07 -15.12
C THR A 67 -19.62 14.74 -14.51
N GLY A 68 -19.04 14.38 -13.36
CA GLY A 68 -19.39 13.20 -12.59
C GLY A 68 -19.10 11.88 -13.32
N THR A 69 -19.03 10.80 -12.55
CA THR A 69 -19.18 9.45 -13.09
C THR A 69 -20.42 8.83 -12.44
N PRO A 70 -21.27 8.07 -13.17
CA PRO A 70 -22.45 7.44 -12.58
C PRO A 70 -22.13 6.50 -11.40
N ALA A 71 -20.91 5.94 -11.39
CA ALA A 71 -20.42 5.03 -10.36
C ALA A 71 -19.76 5.76 -9.17
N GLY A 72 -19.54 7.07 -9.25
CA GLY A 72 -18.73 7.83 -8.32
C GLY A 72 -17.22 7.59 -8.47
N TYR A 73 -16.45 8.02 -7.47
CA TYR A 73 -15.00 8.01 -7.49
C TYR A 73 -14.39 7.25 -6.32
N PHE A 74 -13.21 6.68 -6.57
CA PHE A 74 -12.22 6.39 -5.56
C PHE A 74 -11.23 7.56 -5.49
N ILE A 75 -10.91 8.03 -4.28
CA ILE A 75 -9.94 9.11 -4.08
C ILE A 75 -8.66 8.65 -3.42
N ARG A 76 -7.58 9.37 -3.74
CA ARG A 76 -6.32 9.29 -3.03
C ARG A 76 -5.55 10.60 -3.14
N THR A 77 -4.72 10.83 -2.14
CA THR A 77 -3.61 11.76 -2.28
C THR A 77 -2.48 11.09 -3.05
N SER A 78 -1.46 11.88 -3.41
CA SER A 78 -0.20 11.37 -3.96
C SER A 78 0.47 10.30 -3.10
N ARG A 79 0.18 10.27 -1.78
CA ARG A 79 0.84 9.38 -0.81
C ARG A 79 0.00 8.21 -0.34
N CYS A 80 -1.32 8.38 -0.28
CA CYS A 80 -2.20 7.36 0.27
C CYS A 80 -3.67 7.58 -0.10
N SER A 81 -4.42 6.48 -0.05
CA SER A 81 -5.88 6.48 -0.04
C SER A 81 -6.42 6.54 1.40
N PRO A 82 -7.64 7.09 1.61
CA PRO A 82 -8.25 7.20 2.93
C PRO A 82 -8.85 5.88 3.41
N LYS A 83 -8.21 4.73 3.14
CA LYS A 83 -8.61 3.37 3.58
C LYS A 83 -8.79 3.24 5.11
N GLY A 84 -8.35 4.21 5.90
CA GLY A 84 -8.58 4.28 7.35
C GLY A 84 -9.87 4.98 7.78
N ALA A 85 -10.59 5.61 6.85
CA ALA A 85 -11.92 6.16 7.10
C ALA A 85 -12.97 5.02 7.05
N ASP A 86 -14.09 5.20 7.75
CA ASP A 86 -15.32 4.40 7.58
C ASP A 86 -15.12 2.88 7.78
N GLY A 87 -14.23 2.46 8.69
CA GLY A 87 -13.90 1.05 8.89
C GLY A 87 -13.18 0.40 7.69
N GLY A 88 -12.59 1.21 6.82
CA GLY A 88 -12.00 0.79 5.55
C GLY A 88 -13.02 0.36 4.52
N ASN A 89 -14.25 0.84 4.63
CA ASN A 89 -15.24 0.68 3.58
C ASN A 89 -14.96 1.70 2.46
N LEU A 90 -14.44 1.20 1.33
CA LEU A 90 -14.12 2.00 0.14
C LEU A 90 -15.37 2.30 -0.69
N GLN A 91 -16.41 2.86 -0.07
CA GLN A 91 -17.60 3.30 -0.81
C GLN A 91 -17.22 4.38 -1.83
N PRO A 92 -17.86 4.40 -3.01
CA PRO A 92 -17.68 5.47 -3.97
C PRO A 92 -18.02 6.81 -3.34
N ILE A 93 -17.29 7.85 -3.74
CA ILE A 93 -17.59 9.23 -3.39
C ILE A 93 -18.15 9.97 -4.61
N ASN A 94 -19.08 10.89 -4.42
CA ASN A 94 -19.79 11.53 -5.53
C ASN A 94 -19.43 13.00 -5.73
N ASN A 95 -18.77 13.62 -4.76
CA ASN A 95 -18.47 15.05 -4.76
C ASN A 95 -17.25 15.36 -3.88
N MET A 96 -16.76 16.60 -3.97
CA MET A 96 -15.63 17.06 -3.16
C MET A 96 -15.92 16.99 -1.66
N ARG A 97 -17.15 17.22 -1.20
CA ARG A 97 -17.47 17.19 0.24
C ARG A 97 -17.26 15.81 0.83
N GLU A 98 -17.74 14.76 0.17
CA GLU A 98 -17.50 13.37 0.57
C GLU A 98 -16.00 13.02 0.51
N ALA A 99 -15.29 13.53 -0.50
CA ALA A 99 -13.84 13.39 -0.60
C ALA A 99 -13.14 13.95 0.66
N LEU A 100 -13.38 15.22 0.99
CA LEU A 100 -12.74 15.89 2.11
C LEU A 100 -13.15 15.24 3.44
N THR A 101 -14.40 14.81 3.58
CA THR A 101 -14.91 14.08 4.76
C THR A 101 -14.07 12.83 5.04
N LYS A 102 -13.79 12.03 4.01
CA LYS A 102 -12.93 10.84 4.15
C LYS A 102 -11.48 11.21 4.44
N LEU A 103 -10.95 12.25 3.80
CA LEU A 103 -9.58 12.70 4.02
C LEU A 103 -9.37 13.14 5.49
N VAL A 104 -10.25 13.98 6.04
CA VAL A 104 -10.09 14.53 7.39
C VAL A 104 -10.39 13.52 8.50
N SER A 105 -11.17 12.48 8.21
CA SER A 105 -11.52 11.39 9.13
C SER A 105 -10.51 10.24 9.11
N SER A 106 -9.58 10.23 8.15
CA SER A 106 -8.57 9.18 8.00
C SER A 106 -7.24 9.59 8.63
N LYS A 107 -6.84 8.96 9.74
CA LYS A 107 -5.52 9.18 10.39
C LYS A 107 -4.35 9.07 9.41
N ARG A 108 -4.38 8.07 8.51
CA ARG A 108 -3.34 7.87 7.47
C ARG A 108 -3.25 9.06 6.52
N THR A 109 -4.39 9.63 6.15
CA THR A 109 -4.42 10.78 5.24
C THR A 109 -3.99 12.05 5.96
N VAL A 110 -4.44 12.28 7.20
CA VAL A 110 -4.00 13.44 7.99
C VAL A 110 -2.49 13.42 8.23
N GLN A 111 -1.89 12.25 8.50
CA GLN A 111 -0.44 12.11 8.57
C GLN A 111 0.25 12.46 7.24
N ALA A 112 -0.33 12.07 6.11
CA ALA A 112 0.17 12.43 4.79
C ALA A 112 0.05 13.94 4.53
N LEU A 113 -1.05 14.59 4.94
CA LEU A 113 -1.26 16.03 4.85
C LEU A 113 -0.28 16.81 5.73
N LEU A 114 0.03 16.33 6.93
CA LEU A 114 1.07 16.93 7.79
C LEU A 114 2.42 16.89 7.09
N GLY A 115 2.82 15.72 6.58
CA GLY A 115 4.06 15.56 5.82
C GLY A 115 4.10 16.46 4.58
N LEU A 116 2.96 16.62 3.90
CA LEU A 116 2.80 17.52 2.77
C LEU A 116 2.97 19.00 3.17
N TYR A 117 2.33 19.42 4.26
CA TYR A 117 2.43 20.78 4.78
C TYR A 117 3.87 21.17 5.10
N TYR A 118 4.63 20.29 5.75
CA TYR A 118 6.05 20.53 6.03
C TYR A 118 6.88 20.64 4.75
N GLN A 119 6.61 19.79 3.76
CA GLN A 119 7.34 19.85 2.48
C GLN A 119 7.06 21.12 1.69
N ILE A 120 5.79 21.53 1.58
CA ILE A 120 5.42 22.79 0.91
C ILE A 120 6.13 24.01 1.55
N ASN A 121 6.41 23.95 2.86
CA ASN A 121 7.15 25.01 3.56
C ASN A 121 8.67 25.01 3.30
N GLN A 122 9.22 23.89 2.85
CA GLN A 122 10.66 23.74 2.56
C GLN A 122 10.96 23.92 1.08
N ASP A 123 10.14 23.34 0.21
CA ASP A 123 10.28 23.38 -1.25
C ASP A 123 8.90 23.39 -1.92
N ALA A 124 8.46 24.58 -2.32
CA ALA A 124 7.14 24.77 -2.92
C ALA A 124 7.05 24.23 -4.36
N GLU A 125 8.17 24.10 -5.08
CA GLU A 125 8.16 23.72 -6.49
C GLU A 125 8.25 22.21 -6.70
N SER A 126 8.80 21.45 -5.74
CA SER A 126 9.05 20.01 -5.90
C SER A 126 7.97 19.08 -5.34
N THR A 127 6.90 19.62 -4.74
CA THR A 127 6.01 18.82 -3.89
C THR A 127 4.77 18.32 -4.64
N ASP A 128 4.62 16.99 -4.76
CA ASP A 128 3.40 16.38 -5.31
C ASP A 128 2.24 16.51 -4.29
N ASN A 129 1.40 17.51 -4.53
CA ASN A 129 0.30 17.98 -3.67
C ASN A 129 -1.07 17.73 -4.31
N ARG A 130 -1.27 16.57 -4.96
CA ARG A 130 -2.49 16.31 -5.74
C ARG A 130 -3.48 15.40 -4.99
N LEU A 131 -4.76 15.70 -5.19
CA LEU A 131 -5.89 14.84 -4.88
C LEU A 131 -6.44 14.29 -6.19
N TYR A 132 -6.39 12.98 -6.35
CA TYR A 132 -6.78 12.29 -7.57
C TYR A 132 -8.15 11.64 -7.41
N PHE A 133 -9.01 11.78 -8.42
CA PHE A 133 -10.33 11.18 -8.50
C PHE A 133 -10.35 10.13 -9.61
N PHE A 134 -10.34 8.86 -9.20
CA PHE A 134 -10.39 7.70 -10.08
C PHE A 134 -11.84 7.25 -10.23
N PRO A 135 -12.35 6.99 -11.44
CA PRO A 135 -13.65 6.35 -11.62
C PRO A 135 -13.75 5.09 -10.77
N TYR A 136 -14.81 4.99 -9.97
CA TYR A 136 -15.04 3.84 -9.12
C TYR A 136 -15.44 2.64 -9.97
N TYR A 137 -14.75 1.51 -9.78
CA TYR A 137 -15.05 0.28 -10.50
C TYR A 137 -15.98 -0.60 -9.67
N THR A 138 -17.29 -0.53 -9.97
CA THR A 138 -18.33 -1.29 -9.26
C THR A 138 -18.22 -2.80 -9.47
N HIS A 139 -17.63 -3.22 -10.58
CA HIS A 139 -17.44 -4.61 -10.96
C HIS A 139 -16.05 -5.14 -10.60
N LEU A 140 -15.28 -4.43 -9.77
CA LEU A 140 -13.98 -4.90 -9.30
C LEU A 140 -14.19 -6.19 -8.50
N ASP A 141 -13.93 -7.33 -9.13
CA ASP A 141 -13.73 -8.56 -8.37
C ASP A 141 -12.41 -8.41 -7.61
N ARG A 142 -12.51 -8.13 -6.32
CA ARG A 142 -11.35 -7.93 -5.46
C ARG A 142 -10.50 -9.21 -5.32
N LEU A 143 -11.01 -10.37 -5.73
CA LEU A 143 -10.21 -11.60 -5.83
C LEU A 143 -9.24 -11.55 -7.01
N SER A 144 -9.55 -10.76 -8.02
CA SER A 144 -8.71 -10.53 -9.20
C SER A 144 -7.64 -9.44 -8.95
N GLU A 145 -7.42 -9.04 -7.69
CA GLU A 145 -6.34 -8.15 -7.28
C GLU A 145 -5.08 -8.94 -6.88
N TRP A 146 -3.95 -8.57 -7.49
CA TRP A 146 -2.64 -9.18 -7.27
C TRP A 146 -1.61 -8.12 -6.91
N HIS A 147 -0.60 -8.53 -6.16
CA HIS A 147 0.47 -7.67 -5.68
C HIS A 147 1.80 -8.14 -6.28
N CYS A 148 2.35 -7.37 -7.21
CA CYS A 148 3.57 -7.70 -7.94
C CYS A 148 4.76 -6.91 -7.40
N TYR A 149 5.77 -7.63 -6.93
CA TYR A 149 7.01 -7.07 -6.43
C TYR A 149 8.00 -6.90 -7.57
N VAL A 150 8.42 -5.66 -7.80
CA VAL A 150 9.45 -5.30 -8.77
C VAL A 150 10.75 -5.03 -8.04
N LYS A 151 11.81 -5.74 -8.37
CA LYS A 151 13.17 -5.51 -7.86
C LYS A 151 14.12 -5.36 -9.03
N GLU A 152 14.89 -4.27 -9.05
CA GLU A 152 15.87 -3.98 -10.11
C GLU A 152 15.30 -4.21 -11.53
N SER A 153 14.09 -3.70 -11.76
CA SER A 153 13.32 -3.80 -13.01
C SER A 153 12.81 -5.20 -13.37
N HIS A 154 12.81 -6.15 -12.44
CA HIS A 154 12.29 -7.51 -12.62
C HIS A 154 11.10 -7.77 -11.70
N ILE A 155 10.04 -8.41 -12.23
CA ILE A 155 8.95 -8.94 -11.41
C ILE A 155 9.46 -10.19 -10.72
N VAL A 156 9.78 -10.11 -9.44
CA VAL A 156 10.37 -11.23 -8.67
C VAL A 156 9.30 -12.07 -8.00
N ILE A 157 8.23 -11.43 -7.53
CA ILE A 157 7.20 -12.08 -6.74
C ILE A 157 5.81 -11.58 -7.14
N ILE A 158 4.81 -12.46 -7.10
CA ILE A 158 3.39 -12.12 -7.18
C ILE A 158 2.64 -12.77 -6.01
N SER A 159 1.86 -11.97 -5.28
CA SER A 159 0.99 -12.43 -4.20
C SER A 159 -0.46 -12.19 -4.55
N GLN A 160 -1.35 -13.12 -4.20
CA GLN A 160 -2.78 -12.85 -4.10
C GLN A 160 -3.02 -11.76 -3.03
N SER A 161 -3.79 -10.71 -3.35
CA SER A 161 -4.10 -9.64 -2.39
C SER A 161 -5.11 -10.08 -1.33
N ARG A 162 -6.16 -10.80 -1.73
CA ARG A 162 -7.20 -11.33 -0.84
C ARG A 162 -6.96 -12.76 -0.38
N PHE A 163 -5.78 -13.01 0.19
CA PHE A 163 -5.37 -14.34 0.64
C PHE A 163 -6.29 -14.99 1.68
N TYR A 164 -7.15 -14.22 2.38
CA TYR A 164 -8.11 -14.77 3.34
C TYR A 164 -9.36 -15.39 2.68
N GLN A 165 -9.50 -15.31 1.35
CA GLN A 165 -10.58 -15.93 0.59
C GLN A 165 -10.00 -16.98 -0.38
N PRO A 166 -10.25 -18.29 -0.18
CA PRO A 166 -9.71 -19.37 -0.99
C PRO A 166 -10.50 -19.57 -2.30
N ASN A 167 -10.75 -18.49 -3.05
CA ASN A 167 -11.67 -18.47 -4.18
C ASN A 167 -11.01 -18.71 -5.55
N HIS A 168 -9.76 -19.15 -5.57
CA HIS A 168 -9.02 -19.40 -6.81
C HIS A 168 -9.11 -20.84 -7.30
N ALA A 169 -10.28 -21.46 -7.13
CA ALA A 169 -10.51 -22.80 -7.66
C ALA A 169 -10.41 -22.80 -9.20
N GLY A 170 -9.65 -23.74 -9.73
CA GLY A 170 -9.48 -23.90 -11.18
C GLY A 170 -8.37 -23.06 -11.81
N ILE A 171 -7.60 -22.27 -11.05
CA ILE A 171 -6.38 -21.65 -11.58
C ILE A 171 -5.37 -22.74 -11.96
N THR A 172 -4.93 -22.74 -13.22
CA THR A 172 -3.90 -23.65 -13.74
C THR A 172 -2.53 -22.97 -13.77
N ASN A 173 -1.46 -23.77 -13.92
CA ASN A 173 -0.11 -23.24 -14.11
C ASN A 173 -0.02 -22.36 -15.36
N ASP A 174 -0.72 -22.68 -16.44
CA ASP A 174 -0.72 -21.88 -17.67
C ASP A 174 -1.31 -20.48 -17.45
N MET A 175 -2.39 -20.39 -16.67
CA MET A 175 -2.99 -19.11 -16.28
C MET A 175 -2.03 -18.27 -15.43
N LEU A 176 -1.31 -18.91 -14.50
CA LEU A 176 -0.30 -18.24 -13.68
C LEU A 176 0.92 -17.77 -14.51
N SER A 177 1.38 -18.59 -15.45
CA SER A 177 2.42 -18.20 -16.41
C SER A 177 1.99 -17.01 -17.27
N LYS A 178 0.73 -17.01 -17.72
CA LYS A 178 0.14 -15.87 -18.43
C LYS A 178 0.08 -14.61 -17.55
N LEU A 179 -0.25 -14.74 -16.27
CA LEU A 179 -0.25 -13.62 -15.31
C LEU A 179 1.13 -13.00 -15.20
N VAL A 180 2.17 -13.81 -15.03
CA VAL A 180 3.57 -13.35 -14.98
C VAL A 180 3.96 -12.64 -16.27
N PHE A 181 3.64 -13.22 -17.43
CA PHE A 181 3.91 -12.61 -18.73
C PHE A 181 3.24 -11.24 -18.87
N GLN A 182 1.95 -11.14 -18.56
CA GLN A 182 1.21 -9.87 -18.65
C GLN A 182 1.70 -8.84 -17.63
N ALA A 183 2.05 -9.23 -16.40
CA ALA A 183 2.62 -8.32 -15.40
C ALA A 183 3.99 -7.77 -15.85
N ARG A 184 4.84 -8.61 -16.45
CA ARG A 184 6.11 -8.16 -17.05
C ARG A 184 5.89 -7.21 -18.23
N ARG A 185 4.90 -7.50 -19.09
CA ARG A 185 4.52 -6.62 -20.21
C ARG A 185 3.97 -5.28 -19.72
N LEU A 186 3.18 -5.28 -18.65
CA LEU A 186 2.72 -4.06 -18.00
C LEU A 186 3.93 -3.24 -17.51
N TRP A 187 4.83 -3.88 -16.74
CA TRP A 187 6.02 -3.22 -16.22
C TRP A 187 6.93 -2.66 -17.33
N SER A 188 7.20 -3.43 -18.39
CA SER A 188 8.09 -2.96 -19.48
C SER A 188 7.56 -1.74 -20.22
N ARG A 189 6.24 -1.55 -20.26
CA ARG A 189 5.62 -0.32 -20.78
C ARG A 189 5.83 0.87 -19.84
N MET A 190 5.65 0.68 -18.53
CA MET A 190 5.70 1.76 -17.54
C MET A 190 7.12 2.16 -17.12
N ALA A 191 8.02 1.19 -16.99
CA ALA A 191 9.37 1.38 -16.43
C ALA A 191 10.19 2.52 -17.04
N PRO A 192 10.16 2.79 -18.36
CA PRO A 192 10.91 3.91 -18.94
C PRO A 192 10.50 5.30 -18.44
N ASP A 193 9.30 5.42 -17.86
CA ASP A 193 8.74 6.68 -17.35
C ASP A 193 8.93 6.84 -15.83
N LEU A 194 9.55 5.86 -15.16
CA LEU A 194 9.76 5.83 -13.71
C LEU A 194 11.24 6.05 -13.38
N ASP A 195 11.50 6.83 -12.33
CA ASP A 195 12.85 7.13 -11.82
C ASP A 195 13.37 6.08 -10.82
N PHE A 196 12.59 5.02 -10.59
CA PHE A 196 12.94 3.90 -9.71
C PHE A 196 12.82 2.57 -10.43
N LYS A 197 13.64 1.60 -10.00
CA LYS A 197 13.67 0.24 -10.55
C LYS A 197 13.00 -0.78 -9.64
N SER A 198 12.74 -0.41 -8.39
CA SER A 198 12.22 -1.30 -7.37
C SER A 198 10.99 -0.67 -6.75
N CYS A 199 9.87 -1.38 -6.80
CA CYS A 199 8.57 -0.92 -6.32
C CYS A 199 7.63 -2.11 -6.14
N ILE A 200 6.41 -1.82 -5.74
CA ILE A 200 5.36 -2.83 -5.68
C ILE A 200 4.15 -2.32 -6.45
N LEU A 201 3.51 -3.19 -7.21
CA LEU A 201 2.35 -2.88 -8.04
C LEU A 201 1.14 -3.62 -7.48
N ASP A 202 0.09 -2.91 -7.10
CA ASP A 202 -1.25 -3.50 -7.07
C ASP A 202 -1.74 -3.55 -8.52
N VAL A 203 -2.15 -4.73 -8.98
CA VAL A 203 -2.66 -4.94 -10.34
C VAL A 203 -3.98 -5.71 -10.31
N TYR A 204 -4.81 -5.49 -11.33
CA TYR A 204 -6.03 -6.23 -11.59
C TYR A 204 -5.81 -7.22 -12.73
N ALA A 205 -6.22 -8.48 -12.54
CA ALA A 205 -6.17 -9.54 -13.55
C ALA A 205 -7.21 -10.63 -13.27
N GLU A 206 -8.20 -10.75 -14.16
CA GLU A 206 -9.22 -11.81 -14.13
C GLU A 206 -8.63 -13.11 -14.70
N VAL A 207 -7.75 -13.77 -13.95
CA VAL A 207 -6.94 -14.91 -14.42
C VAL A 207 -7.74 -16.12 -14.94
N LEU A 208 -9.03 -16.21 -14.63
CA LEU A 208 -9.92 -17.25 -15.14
C LEU A 208 -10.43 -16.95 -16.56
N ASP A 209 -10.40 -15.69 -16.99
CA ASP A 209 -10.70 -15.30 -18.37
C ASP A 209 -9.50 -15.61 -19.25
N PRO A 210 -9.58 -16.52 -20.24
CA PRO A 210 -8.45 -16.87 -21.10
C PRO A 210 -7.88 -15.68 -21.88
N ASP A 211 -8.57 -14.55 -21.99
CA ASP A 211 -8.16 -13.34 -22.71
C ASP A 211 -7.79 -12.17 -21.80
N PHE A 212 -7.67 -12.39 -20.48
CA PHE A 212 -7.38 -11.32 -19.53
C PHE A 212 -6.12 -10.50 -19.85
N GLU A 213 -6.17 -9.22 -19.48
CA GLU A 213 -5.04 -8.32 -19.41
C GLU A 213 -4.75 -7.92 -17.97
N VAL A 214 -3.47 -7.66 -17.65
CA VAL A 214 -3.08 -7.09 -16.36
C VAL A 214 -3.16 -5.57 -16.45
N LYS A 215 -3.89 -4.95 -15.53
CA LYS A 215 -4.03 -3.49 -15.42
C LYS A 215 -3.49 -2.97 -14.10
N LEU A 216 -2.82 -1.82 -14.11
CA LEU A 216 -2.29 -1.17 -12.90
C LEU A 216 -3.42 -0.59 -12.05
N ILE A 217 -3.38 -0.82 -10.74
CA ILE A 217 -4.26 -0.15 -9.76
C ILE A 217 -3.45 0.93 -9.01
N GLU A 218 -2.32 0.55 -8.44
CA GLU A 218 -1.52 1.42 -7.58
C GLU A 218 -0.04 1.00 -7.59
N ILE A 219 0.87 1.97 -7.42
CA ILE A 219 2.30 1.74 -7.23
C ILE A 219 2.65 2.14 -5.80
N TYR A 220 3.35 1.27 -5.08
CA TYR A 220 3.96 1.57 -3.78
C TYR A 220 5.48 1.54 -3.87
N PRO A 221 6.17 2.25 -2.96
CA PRO A 221 7.62 2.10 -2.80
C PRO A 221 8.01 0.68 -2.39
N TRP A 222 9.28 0.33 -2.58
CA TRP A 222 9.83 -0.96 -2.17
C TRP A 222 10.23 -1.00 -0.69
N GLY A 223 9.98 -2.14 -0.03
CA GLY A 223 10.63 -2.54 1.22
C GLY A 223 9.77 -2.46 2.49
N ALA A 224 10.21 -3.13 3.55
CA ALA A 224 9.47 -3.29 4.82
C ALA A 224 9.18 -2.00 5.59
N HIS A 225 9.89 -0.91 5.26
CA HIS A 225 9.70 0.41 5.85
C HIS A 225 8.64 1.22 5.08
N SER A 226 8.32 0.80 3.86
CA SER A 226 7.25 1.38 3.07
C SER A 226 5.92 0.79 3.54
N GLY A 227 4.85 1.60 3.57
CA GLY A 227 3.54 1.19 4.09
C GLY A 227 2.80 0.14 3.25
N SER A 228 3.49 -0.57 2.35
CA SER A 228 2.98 -1.71 1.59
C SER A 228 3.02 -2.97 2.45
N GLY A 229 1.86 -3.61 2.63
CA GLY A 229 1.81 -4.91 3.30
C GLY A 229 2.52 -5.99 2.49
N SER A 230 3.16 -6.95 3.16
CA SER A 230 3.89 -8.03 2.49
C SER A 230 2.99 -9.20 2.00
N LEU A 231 1.70 -9.18 2.36
CA LEU A 231 0.70 -10.19 2.02
C LEU A 231 1.17 -11.62 2.33
N LEU A 232 1.25 -12.50 1.32
CA LEU A 232 1.67 -13.90 1.48
C LEU A 232 3.20 -14.08 1.57
N PHE A 233 3.94 -12.99 1.59
CA PHE A 233 5.39 -12.98 1.74
C PHE A 233 5.79 -12.26 3.04
N HIS A 234 7.02 -12.48 3.46
CA HIS A 234 7.64 -11.79 4.57
C HIS A 234 8.94 -11.12 4.11
N TRP A 235 9.11 -9.83 4.41
CA TRP A 235 10.28 -9.07 3.97
C TRP A 235 11.61 -9.64 4.47
N LEU A 236 11.62 -10.28 5.65
CA LEU A 236 12.82 -10.87 6.24
C LEU A 236 12.99 -12.34 5.88
N ASP A 237 11.90 -13.11 5.91
CA ASP A 237 12.00 -14.58 5.74
C ASP A 237 12.13 -14.98 4.28
N ASP A 238 11.59 -14.15 3.37
CA ASP A 238 11.68 -14.34 1.91
C ASP A 238 12.71 -13.40 1.29
N ALA A 239 13.68 -12.88 2.08
CA ALA A 239 14.71 -11.97 1.59
C ALA A 239 15.56 -12.61 0.48
N ASP A 240 15.78 -13.93 0.55
CA ASP A 240 16.47 -14.73 -0.47
C ASP A 240 15.70 -14.82 -1.80
N ILE A 241 14.39 -14.54 -1.80
CA ILE A 241 13.55 -14.46 -3.00
C ILE A 241 13.44 -13.00 -3.46
N LEU A 242 13.23 -12.08 -2.51
CA LEU A 242 13.00 -10.65 -2.75
C LEU A 242 14.26 -9.89 -3.19
N ASP A 243 15.44 -10.31 -2.73
CA ASP A 243 16.71 -9.60 -2.91
C ASP A 243 17.80 -10.55 -3.46
N THR A 244 17.45 -11.29 -4.51
CA THR A 244 18.41 -12.15 -5.22
C THR A 244 19.48 -11.32 -5.92
N GLU A 245 20.76 -11.62 -5.67
CA GLU A 245 21.88 -10.98 -6.37
C GLU A 245 21.88 -11.26 -7.88
N GLN A 246 21.28 -12.38 -8.29
CA GLN A 246 21.10 -12.77 -9.68
C GLN A 246 19.64 -13.11 -9.95
N HIS A 247 18.97 -12.28 -10.74
CA HIS A 247 17.66 -12.60 -11.29
C HIS A 247 17.82 -13.49 -12.52
N ASP A 248 17.52 -14.78 -12.38
CA ASP A 248 17.42 -15.74 -13.49
C ASP A 248 16.17 -15.54 -14.37
N GLY A 249 15.31 -14.59 -13.97
CA GLY A 249 14.04 -14.34 -14.60
C GLY A 249 12.92 -15.26 -14.10
N THR A 250 13.10 -15.97 -12.99
CA THR A 250 12.03 -16.69 -12.30
C THR A 250 11.16 -15.71 -11.53
N THR A 251 9.84 -15.88 -11.60
CA THR A 251 8.89 -15.19 -10.72
C THR A 251 8.26 -16.21 -9.77
N VAL A 252 8.28 -15.93 -8.48
CA VAL A 252 7.63 -16.76 -7.46
C VAL A 252 6.21 -16.26 -7.21
N ILE A 253 5.24 -17.15 -7.29
CA ILE A 253 3.83 -16.82 -7.04
C ILE A 253 3.34 -17.55 -5.79
N ARG A 254 2.66 -16.82 -4.89
CA ARG A 254 1.90 -17.42 -3.78
C ARG A 254 0.42 -17.01 -3.89
N LEU A 255 -0.44 -18.01 -3.76
CA LEU A 255 -1.89 -17.89 -3.64
C LEU A 255 -2.41 -18.92 -2.64
N VAL A 256 -3.63 -18.73 -2.15
CA VAL A 256 -4.26 -19.68 -1.23
C VAL A 256 -5.04 -20.74 -2.00
N GLU A 257 -4.76 -22.01 -1.73
CA GLU A 257 -5.42 -23.12 -2.40
C GLU A 257 -6.88 -23.30 -1.93
N PRO A 258 -7.79 -23.68 -2.83
CA PRO A 258 -9.17 -24.01 -2.47
C PRO A 258 -9.24 -25.21 -1.52
N GLY A 259 -10.07 -25.12 -0.48
CA GLY A 259 -10.45 -26.27 0.36
C GLY A 259 -9.53 -26.58 1.55
N GLU A 260 -8.42 -25.87 1.74
CA GLU A 260 -7.51 -26.11 2.89
C GLU A 260 -7.74 -25.15 4.07
N ALA A 261 -8.38 -24.00 3.86
CA ALA A 261 -8.63 -23.01 4.89
C ALA A 261 -10.14 -22.83 5.12
N LYS A 262 -10.56 -22.76 6.39
CA LYS A 262 -11.86 -22.16 6.72
C LYS A 262 -11.85 -20.73 6.20
N ASP A 263 -12.96 -20.27 5.61
CA ASP A 263 -13.16 -18.86 5.31
C ASP A 263 -12.89 -18.07 6.59
N LEU A 264 -11.79 -17.32 6.60
CA LEU A 264 -11.50 -16.39 7.68
C LEU A 264 -12.32 -15.14 7.41
N SER A 265 -13.02 -14.64 8.43
CA SER A 265 -13.56 -13.30 8.32
C SER A 265 -12.40 -12.31 8.15
N ARG A 266 -12.69 -11.12 7.61
CA ARG A 266 -11.69 -10.05 7.50
C ARG A 266 -11.07 -9.75 8.87
N ASP A 267 -11.88 -9.79 9.92
CA ASP A 267 -11.43 -9.52 11.29
C ASP A 267 -10.55 -10.65 11.82
N ASP A 268 -10.87 -11.92 11.55
CA ASP A 268 -10.01 -13.05 11.91
C ASP A 268 -8.65 -13.00 11.21
N ALA A 269 -8.65 -12.64 9.92
CA ALA A 269 -7.42 -12.48 9.15
C ALA A 269 -6.60 -11.29 9.65
N PHE A 270 -7.26 -10.18 10.00
CA PHE A 270 -6.61 -8.99 10.55
C PHE A 270 -6.06 -9.24 11.96
N GLN A 271 -6.80 -9.96 12.79
CA GLN A 271 -6.36 -10.36 14.14
C GLN A 271 -5.22 -11.37 14.05
N SER A 272 -5.32 -12.39 13.20
CA SER A 272 -4.22 -13.35 12.98
C SER A 272 -2.97 -12.67 12.44
N GLY A 273 -3.13 -11.71 11.52
CA GLY A 273 -2.05 -10.89 11.00
C GLY A 273 -1.43 -9.99 12.07
N ARG A 274 -2.23 -9.27 12.87
CA ARG A 274 -1.70 -8.38 13.90
C ARG A 274 -1.15 -9.12 15.12
N SER A 275 -1.91 -10.04 15.69
CA SER A 275 -1.50 -10.85 16.84
C SER A 275 -0.27 -11.66 16.49
N GLY A 276 -0.30 -12.38 15.35
CA GLY A 276 0.82 -13.22 14.93
C GLY A 276 2.05 -12.41 14.52
N ILE A 277 1.91 -11.35 13.72
CA ILE A 277 3.09 -10.56 13.28
C ILE A 277 3.70 -9.80 14.46
N ILE A 278 2.90 -9.18 15.32
CA ILE A 278 3.45 -8.44 16.47
C ILE A 278 4.03 -9.40 17.49
N GLU A 279 3.36 -10.50 17.84
CA GLU A 279 3.88 -11.49 18.80
C GLU A 279 5.07 -12.28 18.23
N ASP A 280 5.09 -12.63 16.94
CA ASP A 280 6.21 -13.32 16.33
C ASP A 280 7.39 -12.36 16.10
N GLU A 281 7.16 -11.09 15.70
CA GLU A 281 8.22 -10.07 15.61
C GLU A 281 8.76 -9.73 17.01
N LEU A 282 7.89 -9.54 18.01
CA LEU A 282 8.30 -9.31 19.39
C LEU A 282 9.02 -10.53 19.97
N ARG A 283 8.53 -11.75 19.72
CA ARG A 283 9.20 -12.99 20.13
C ARG A 283 10.55 -13.11 19.45
N CYS A 284 10.66 -12.83 18.15
CA CYS A 284 11.93 -12.87 17.44
C CYS A 284 12.90 -11.80 17.97
N LEU A 285 12.41 -10.61 18.33
CA LEU A 285 13.19 -9.56 18.98
C LEU A 285 13.61 -9.97 20.41
N GLN A 286 12.72 -10.62 21.18
CA GLN A 286 12.98 -11.12 22.55
C GLN A 286 13.97 -12.29 22.55
N GLU A 287 13.79 -13.26 21.65
CA GLU A 287 14.70 -14.39 21.43
C GLU A 287 16.10 -13.92 20.99
N ARG A 288 16.18 -12.72 20.39
CA ARG A 288 17.43 -12.07 19.97
C ARG A 288 17.94 -11.02 20.96
N GLY A 289 17.30 -10.85 22.13
CA GLY A 289 17.73 -9.93 23.19
C GLY A 289 17.54 -8.43 22.89
N LEU A 290 16.69 -8.08 21.93
CA LEU A 290 16.51 -6.72 21.39
C LEU A 290 15.20 -6.04 21.86
N GLU A 291 14.83 -6.19 23.13
CA GLU A 291 13.63 -5.55 23.67
C GLU A 291 13.96 -4.13 24.19
N TRP A 292 13.61 -3.09 23.41
CA TRP A 292 13.30 -1.79 23.98
C TRP A 292 11.82 -1.76 24.31
N VAL A 293 11.47 -2.12 25.55
CA VAL A 293 10.12 -1.92 26.08
C VAL A 293 9.88 -0.42 26.20
N LEU A 294 9.24 0.18 25.19
CA LEU A 294 8.48 1.40 25.44
C LEU A 294 7.18 0.94 26.10
N GLU A 295 7.10 1.12 27.42
CA GLU A 295 5.85 0.92 28.18
C GLU A 295 4.66 1.51 27.42
N GLU A 296 3.49 0.86 27.44
CA GLU A 296 2.29 1.28 26.68
C GLU A 296 1.98 2.78 26.82
N GLY A 297 2.19 3.35 28.01
CA GLY A 297 2.05 4.79 28.26
C GLY A 297 3.05 5.66 27.50
N LYS A 298 4.30 5.21 27.36
CA LYS A 298 5.37 5.90 26.62
C LYS A 298 5.26 5.74 25.11
N HIS A 299 4.69 4.64 24.62
CA HIS A 299 4.40 4.49 23.19
C HIS A 299 3.32 5.49 22.74
N ALA A 300 2.27 5.69 23.54
CA ALA A 300 1.24 6.69 23.27
C ALA A 300 1.78 8.13 23.38
N GLU A 301 2.68 8.38 24.35
CA GLU A 301 3.40 9.65 24.48
C GLU A 301 4.30 9.91 23.27
N PHE A 302 5.07 8.92 22.82
CA PHE A 302 5.97 9.00 21.66
C PHE A 302 5.24 9.23 20.33
N MET A 303 4.09 8.57 20.14
CA MET A 303 3.21 8.77 18.98
C MET A 303 2.41 10.08 19.03
N GLY A 304 2.40 10.76 20.19
CA GLY A 304 1.70 12.03 20.42
C GLY A 304 2.58 13.28 20.36
N LEU A 305 3.91 13.15 20.21
CA LEU A 305 4.80 14.30 20.15
C LEU A 305 4.83 14.92 18.73
N PRO A 306 4.68 16.26 18.59
CA PRO A 306 5.01 16.92 17.33
C PRO A 306 6.51 16.77 17.09
N VAL A 307 6.89 16.19 15.94
CA VAL A 307 8.29 15.98 15.56
C VAL A 307 8.95 17.35 15.36
N PRO A 308 9.89 17.79 16.22
CA PRO A 308 10.57 19.06 16.05
C PRO A 308 11.74 18.86 15.08
N ASN A 309 11.76 19.69 14.03
CA ASN A 309 12.90 20.11 13.22
C ASN A 309 14.11 19.16 13.08
N GLY A 310 14.21 18.53 11.92
CA GLY A 310 15.40 18.73 11.07
C GLY A 310 16.73 18.13 11.52
N GLN A 311 16.74 17.06 12.33
CA GLN A 311 17.93 16.22 12.49
C GLN A 311 17.67 14.84 11.86
N TYR A 312 18.29 14.62 10.69
CA TYR A 312 18.48 13.30 10.10
C TYR A 312 19.44 12.51 10.99
N GLY A 313 18.90 11.92 12.04
CA GLY A 313 19.60 11.05 12.97
C GLY A 313 18.60 10.11 13.64
N LEU A 314 17.74 9.48 12.83
CA LEU A 314 16.86 8.40 13.27
C LEU A 314 17.46 7.09 12.75
N THR A 315 17.77 6.19 13.69
CA THR A 315 18.04 4.78 13.43
C THR A 315 16.92 4.20 12.59
N THR A 316 17.18 4.01 11.31
CA THR A 316 16.27 3.28 10.43
C THR A 316 16.28 1.80 10.82
N ARG A 317 15.22 1.03 10.50
CA ARG A 317 15.24 -0.45 10.59
C ARG A 317 16.48 -1.07 9.93
N LYS A 318 17.06 -0.36 8.95
CA LYS A 318 18.31 -0.71 8.27
C LYS A 318 19.54 -0.54 9.18
N ASP A 319 19.62 0.55 9.95
CA ASP A 319 20.72 0.77 10.92
C ASP A 319 20.69 -0.28 12.04
N GLY A 320 19.50 -0.69 12.49
CA GLY A 320 19.34 -1.82 13.40
C GLY A 320 19.81 -3.17 12.81
N LEU A 321 19.54 -3.41 11.52
CA LEU A 321 20.00 -4.60 10.80
C LEU A 321 21.51 -4.61 10.54
N GLU A 322 22.12 -3.44 10.35
CA GLU A 322 23.55 -3.30 10.08
C GLU A 322 24.39 -3.42 11.36
N ILE A 323 23.83 -3.03 12.51
CA ILE A 323 24.38 -3.35 13.84
C ILE A 323 24.31 -4.87 14.09
N PHE A 324 23.17 -5.50 13.80
CA PHE A 324 22.97 -6.94 13.94
C PHE A 324 23.91 -7.78 13.04
N ARG A 325 24.11 -7.39 11.78
CA ARG A 325 25.06 -8.06 10.86
C ARG A 325 26.51 -8.03 11.36
N LYS A 326 26.89 -7.02 12.14
CA LYS A 326 28.22 -6.91 12.75
C LYS A 326 28.37 -7.74 14.03
N GLU A 327 27.26 -8.20 14.62
CA GLU A 327 27.25 -9.04 15.83
C GLU A 327 27.21 -10.55 15.51
N GLU A 328 26.71 -10.94 14.34
CA GLU A 328 26.64 -12.35 13.89
C GLU A 328 27.94 -12.94 13.33
N GLU A 329 29.06 -12.21 13.34
CA GLU A 329 30.40 -12.79 13.08
C GLU A 329 30.85 -13.80 14.17
N GLY A 330 29.98 -14.12 15.14
CA GLY A 330 30.25 -15.01 16.27
C GLY A 330 29.17 -16.06 16.59
N LYS A 331 28.93 -17.01 15.68
CA LYS A 331 28.44 -18.39 15.91
C LYS A 331 27.13 -18.59 16.71
N GLY A 332 26.05 -18.89 15.99
CA GLY A 332 24.86 -19.63 16.48
C GLY A 332 24.44 -20.73 15.48
N PRO A 333 23.65 -21.75 15.89
CA PRO A 333 23.21 -22.83 15.00
C PRO A 333 22.24 -22.29 13.94
N GLU A 334 22.52 -22.63 12.68
CA GLU A 334 21.79 -22.17 11.49
C GLU A 334 20.35 -22.69 11.47
N MET A 335 19.40 -21.90 11.98
CA MET A 335 17.97 -22.16 11.80
C MET A 335 17.55 -21.59 10.43
N LYS A 336 17.09 -22.46 9.52
CA LYS A 336 16.73 -22.02 8.16
C LYS A 336 15.34 -21.35 8.21
N PRO A 337 15.16 -20.13 7.66
CA PRO A 337 13.89 -19.38 7.71
C PRO A 337 12.63 -20.15 7.25
N ARG A 338 12.81 -21.16 6.39
CA ARG A 338 11.77 -22.05 5.88
C ARG A 338 11.05 -22.93 6.93
N ASP A 339 11.57 -23.02 8.14
CA ASP A 339 11.06 -23.91 9.19
C ASP A 339 10.08 -23.22 10.16
N HIS A 340 9.66 -21.97 9.90
CA HIS A 340 8.74 -21.23 10.78
C HIS A 340 7.28 -21.77 10.71
N PRO A 341 6.59 -22.01 11.85
CA PRO A 341 5.25 -22.62 11.90
C PRO A 341 4.16 -21.93 11.06
N ARG A 342 4.33 -20.64 10.80
CA ARG A 342 3.47 -19.83 9.91
C ARG A 342 3.40 -20.38 8.47
N PHE A 343 4.46 -21.03 7.99
CA PHE A 343 4.54 -21.56 6.62
C PHE A 343 3.95 -22.97 6.46
N LEU A 344 3.66 -23.69 7.56
CA LEU A 344 2.97 -24.99 7.49
C LEU A 344 1.55 -24.90 6.90
N LYS A 345 0.97 -23.69 6.84
CA LYS A 345 -0.34 -23.40 6.24
C LYS A 345 -0.29 -22.71 4.87
N LEU A 346 0.89 -22.31 4.38
CA LEU A 346 1.08 -21.62 3.10
C LEU A 346 1.83 -22.54 2.14
N LYS A 347 1.09 -23.47 1.51
CA LYS A 347 1.71 -24.70 1.03
C LYS A 347 2.26 -24.73 -0.39
N ARG A 348 2.08 -23.70 -1.23
CA ARG A 348 2.69 -23.73 -2.58
C ARG A 348 3.25 -22.39 -3.03
N ALA A 349 4.56 -22.37 -3.21
CA ALA A 349 5.27 -21.40 -4.04
C ALA A 349 5.36 -22.00 -5.45
N TYR A 350 4.77 -21.34 -6.43
CA TYR A 350 4.91 -21.71 -7.83
C TYR A 350 6.11 -20.95 -8.41
N ARG A 351 7.05 -21.67 -9.02
CA ARG A 351 8.08 -21.07 -9.87
C ARG A 351 7.57 -21.10 -11.31
N ALA A 352 7.33 -19.93 -11.88
CA ALA A 352 7.11 -19.80 -13.31
C ALA A 352 8.46 -19.50 -13.97
N GLU A 353 8.99 -20.48 -14.70
CA GLU A 353 10.12 -20.29 -15.60
C GLU A 353 9.65 -19.69 -16.93
N ARG A 354 10.60 -19.21 -17.74
CA ARG A 354 10.38 -18.42 -18.96
C ARG A 354 9.36 -18.97 -19.94
#